data_AF-A0A9D2JEM0-F1
#
_entry.id   AF-A0A9D2JEM0-F1
#
_cell.length_a   1.000
_cell.length_b   1.000
_cell.length_c   1.000
_cell.angle_alpha   90.00
_cell.angle_beta   90.00
_cell.angle_gamma   90.00
#
_symmetry.space_group_name_H-M   'P 1'
#
loop_
_entity.id
_entity.type
_entity.pdbx_description
1 polymer ?
#
loop_
_entity_poly.entity_id
_entity_poly.type
_entity_poly.pdbx_seq_one_letter_code
_entity_poly.pdbx_strand_id
1 'polypeptide(L)'
;MATAGIGVDMLEIERMERVLARRPNFARRVFTEEERAYCDARSRPAEHYAARFAAREAVVKALGTGFSQGVGFRDVSVARDESGRPRAVLTGRAAEVAREQGIREIALSISHTHDVAVANAIAVTDDVRPAPDTREDAARALARSFKEARSVLDELERVQEAELNELTEGTGGSVKSPEPLSTT
;
A
#
# COMPACT_ATOMS: atom_id res chain seq x y z
N MET A 1 -17.29 13.79 11.65
CA MET A 1 -17.44 12.71 10.65
C MET A 1 -16.14 12.64 9.88
N ALA A 2 -15.58 11.47 9.66
CA ALA A 2 -14.37 11.30 8.86
C ALA A 2 -14.65 11.85 7.44
N THR A 3 -14.10 13.02 7.10
CA THR A 3 -14.34 13.71 5.84
C THR A 3 -13.45 13.10 4.75
N ALA A 4 -13.76 11.87 4.34
CA ALA A 4 -13.18 11.29 3.14
C ALA A 4 -13.86 11.91 1.92
N GLY A 5 -13.10 12.65 1.11
CA GLY A 5 -13.58 13.14 -0.18
C GLY A 5 -13.66 11.99 -1.18
N ILE A 6 -14.79 11.81 -1.84
CA ILE A 6 -14.97 10.78 -2.88
C ILE A 6 -15.35 11.41 -4.20
N GLY A 7 -14.89 10.82 -5.30
CA GLY A 7 -15.27 11.25 -6.63
C GLY A 7 -15.30 10.08 -7.59
N VAL A 8 -16.39 10.01 -8.36
CA VAL A 8 -16.55 9.05 -9.45
C VAL A 8 -16.87 9.83 -10.72
N ASP A 9 -16.31 9.38 -11.83
CA ASP A 9 -16.66 9.91 -13.14
C ASP A 9 -16.64 8.83 -14.22
N MET A 10 -17.48 9.03 -15.23
CA MET A 10 -17.61 8.14 -16.38
C MET A 10 -17.64 8.95 -17.67
N LEU A 11 -16.94 8.46 -18.70
CA LEU A 11 -16.89 9.09 -20.00
C LEU A 11 -17.04 8.09 -21.13
N GLU A 12 -17.96 8.36 -22.04
CA GLU A 12 -18.08 7.66 -23.32
C GLU A 12 -16.82 7.90 -24.17
N ILE A 13 -16.23 6.81 -24.67
CA ILE A 13 -15.04 6.83 -25.52
C ILE A 13 -15.37 7.49 -26.87
N GLU A 14 -16.55 7.20 -27.45
CA GLU A 14 -17.02 7.83 -28.68
C GLU A 14 -17.15 9.36 -28.53
N ARG A 15 -17.53 9.84 -27.34
CA ARG A 15 -17.59 11.29 -27.07
C ARG A 15 -16.19 11.90 -27.08
N MET A 16 -15.20 11.22 -26.49
CA MET A 16 -13.81 11.67 -26.54
C MET A 16 -13.26 11.66 -27.97
N GLU A 17 -13.52 10.61 -28.75
CA GLU A 17 -13.15 10.54 -30.17
C GLU A 17 -13.70 11.72 -30.95
N ARG A 18 -15.00 12.01 -30.81
CA ARG A 18 -15.65 13.16 -31.46
C ARG A 18 -15.02 14.49 -31.05
N VAL A 19 -14.67 14.66 -29.78
CA VAL A 19 -14.03 15.90 -29.30
C VAL A 19 -12.63 16.05 -29.87
N LEU A 20 -11.81 14.99 -29.84
CA LEU A 20 -10.45 15.02 -30.37
C LEU A 20 -10.44 15.30 -31.87
N ALA A 21 -11.36 14.70 -32.64
CA ALA A 21 -11.50 14.94 -34.07
C ALA A 21 -11.98 16.37 -34.38
N ARG A 22 -12.98 16.88 -33.66
CA ARG A 22 -13.55 18.21 -33.90
C ARG A 22 -12.69 19.36 -33.37
N ARG A 23 -11.85 19.12 -32.37
CA ARG A 23 -11.05 20.15 -31.68
C ARG A 23 -9.61 19.70 -31.54
N PRO A 24 -8.77 19.88 -32.56
CA PRO A 24 -7.36 19.43 -32.56
C PRO A 24 -6.53 19.97 -31.38
N ASN A 25 -6.86 21.16 -30.88
CA ASN A 25 -6.16 21.79 -29.76
C ASN A 25 -6.70 21.37 -28.37
N PHE A 26 -7.78 20.60 -28.31
CA PHE A 26 -8.39 20.16 -27.05
C PHE A 26 -7.37 19.37 -26.21
N ALA A 27 -6.73 18.38 -26.81
CA ALA A 27 -5.80 17.53 -26.10
C ALA A 27 -4.63 18.33 -25.51
N ARG A 28 -4.08 19.27 -26.30
CA ARG A 28 -3.00 20.16 -25.85
C ARG A 28 -3.44 21.08 -24.72
N ARG A 29 -4.69 21.57 -24.71
CA ARG A 29 -5.20 22.43 -23.64
C ARG A 29 -5.43 21.68 -22.34
N VAL A 30 -6.01 20.48 -22.42
CA VAL A 30 -6.50 19.73 -21.27
C VAL A 30 -5.43 18.85 -20.64
N PHE A 31 -4.68 18.11 -21.45
CA PHE A 31 -3.71 17.11 -20.98
C PHE A 31 -2.29 17.65 -20.99
N THR A 32 -1.45 17.12 -20.10
CA THR A 32 -0.01 17.42 -20.08
C THR A 32 0.70 16.78 -21.26
N GLU A 33 1.97 17.10 -21.45
CA GLU A 33 2.75 16.49 -22.53
C GLU A 33 2.96 15.00 -22.32
N GLU A 34 3.26 14.59 -21.09
CA GLU A 34 3.49 13.21 -20.70
C GLU A 34 2.23 12.36 -20.88
N GLU A 35 1.05 12.90 -20.54
CA GLU A 35 -0.21 12.20 -20.76
C GLU A 35 -0.53 12.03 -22.24
N ARG A 36 -0.30 13.06 -23.06
CA ARG A 36 -0.52 12.97 -24.51
C ARG A 36 0.42 11.94 -25.12
N ALA A 37 1.71 12.02 -24.80
CA ALA A 37 2.71 11.06 -25.26
C ALA A 37 2.31 9.62 -24.89
N TYR A 38 1.81 9.39 -23.67
CA TYR A 38 1.27 8.08 -23.31
C TYR A 38 0.06 7.72 -24.17
N CYS A 39 -0.95 8.59 -24.29
CA CYS A 39 -2.21 8.24 -24.96
C CYS A 39 -1.98 7.94 -26.45
N ASP A 40 -1.17 8.77 -27.09
CA ASP A 40 -0.88 8.69 -28.52
C ASP A 40 -0.05 7.45 -28.86
N ALA A 41 0.71 6.90 -27.91
CA ALA A 41 1.48 5.68 -28.08
C ALA A 41 0.65 4.37 -28.00
N ARG A 42 -0.66 4.46 -27.73
CA ARG A 42 -1.53 3.29 -27.55
C ARG A 42 -2.33 3.00 -28.82
N SER A 43 -2.77 1.76 -28.99
CA SER A 43 -3.53 1.33 -30.17
C SER A 43 -4.86 2.07 -30.34
N ARG A 44 -5.50 2.46 -29.23
CA ARG A 44 -6.73 3.26 -29.21
C ARG A 44 -6.53 4.51 -28.35
N PRO A 45 -5.97 5.60 -28.89
CA PRO A 45 -5.65 6.80 -28.08
C PRO A 45 -6.84 7.41 -27.35
N ALA A 46 -8.02 7.45 -28.00
CA ALA A 46 -9.20 8.07 -27.42
C ALA A 46 -9.71 7.38 -26.15
N GLU A 47 -9.58 6.05 -26.06
CA GLU A 47 -9.88 5.25 -24.86
C GLU A 47 -9.01 5.71 -23.67
N HIS A 48 -7.72 5.92 -23.92
CA HIS A 48 -6.78 6.38 -22.90
C HIS A 48 -6.94 7.87 -22.54
N TYR A 49 -7.34 8.71 -23.50
CA TYR A 49 -7.72 10.10 -23.21
C TYR A 49 -9.01 10.16 -22.37
N ALA A 50 -10.00 9.33 -22.70
CA ALA A 50 -11.26 9.25 -21.95
C ALA A 50 -11.01 8.81 -20.50
N ALA A 51 -10.21 7.76 -20.32
CA ALA A 51 -9.83 7.26 -19.01
C ALA A 51 -9.11 8.30 -18.15
N ARG A 52 -8.19 9.07 -18.73
CA ARG A 52 -7.52 10.18 -18.02
C ARG A 52 -8.46 11.31 -17.69
N PHE A 53 -9.35 11.67 -18.61
CA PHE A 53 -10.31 12.74 -18.38
C PHE A 53 -11.27 12.38 -17.24
N ALA A 54 -11.81 11.16 -17.25
CA ALA A 54 -12.62 10.63 -16.15
C ALA A 54 -11.84 10.64 -14.83
N ALA A 55 -10.58 10.22 -14.83
CA ALA A 55 -9.73 10.27 -13.64
C ALA A 55 -9.53 11.69 -13.10
N ARG A 56 -9.31 12.67 -13.99
CA ARG A 56 -9.17 14.08 -13.58
C ARG A 56 -10.47 14.61 -12.98
N GLU A 57 -11.62 14.29 -13.57
CA GLU A 57 -12.94 14.65 -13.03
C GLU A 57 -13.20 13.99 -11.68
N ALA A 58 -12.94 12.69 -11.55
CA ALA A 58 -13.06 11.97 -10.29
C ALA A 58 -12.21 12.64 -9.19
N VAL A 59 -10.97 13.02 -9.50
CA VAL A 59 -10.08 13.71 -8.54
C VAL A 59 -10.65 15.06 -8.12
N VAL A 60 -11.06 15.94 -9.05
CA VAL A 60 -11.59 17.26 -8.65
C VAL A 60 -12.95 17.18 -7.94
N LYS A 61 -13.71 16.10 -8.15
CA LYS A 61 -14.92 15.80 -7.36
C LYS A 61 -14.56 15.36 -5.95
N ALA A 62 -13.54 14.50 -5.79
CA ALA A 62 -13.03 14.11 -4.48
C ALA A 62 -12.48 15.31 -3.69
N LEU A 63 -11.91 16.31 -4.36
CA LEU A 63 -11.50 17.58 -3.75
C LEU A 63 -12.68 18.52 -3.41
N GLY A 64 -13.90 18.21 -3.87
CA GLY A 64 -15.09 19.04 -3.63
C GLY A 64 -15.15 20.34 -4.43
N THR A 65 -14.26 20.54 -5.43
CA THR A 65 -14.19 21.79 -6.21
C THR A 65 -14.83 21.67 -7.58
N GLY A 66 -14.77 20.48 -8.20
CA GLY A 66 -14.90 20.36 -9.65
C GLY A 66 -13.82 21.15 -10.40
N PHE A 67 -13.96 21.31 -11.72
CA PHE A 67 -13.14 22.26 -12.51
C PHE A 67 -13.68 23.69 -12.36
N SER A 68 -13.73 24.15 -11.12
CA SER A 68 -14.20 25.48 -10.75
C SER A 68 -13.35 26.02 -9.60
N GLN A 69 -13.69 27.19 -9.06
CA GLN A 69 -12.96 27.80 -7.93
C GLN A 69 -11.45 27.99 -8.20
N GLY A 70 -11.10 28.27 -9.46
CA GLY A 70 -9.71 28.46 -9.90
C GLY A 70 -8.95 27.17 -10.24
N VAL A 71 -9.55 25.98 -10.04
CA VAL A 71 -8.94 24.70 -10.44
C VAL A 71 -9.05 24.53 -11.95
N GLY A 72 -7.92 24.62 -12.64
CA GLY A 72 -7.82 24.42 -14.08
C GLY A 72 -7.67 22.95 -14.47
N PHE A 73 -7.88 22.63 -15.74
CA PHE A 73 -7.66 21.26 -16.24
C PHE A 73 -6.23 20.78 -15.96
N ARG A 74 -5.22 21.63 -16.16
CA ARG A 74 -3.81 21.23 -15.98
C ARG A 74 -3.37 21.10 -14.52
N ASP A 75 -4.19 21.54 -13.57
CA ASP A 75 -3.88 21.44 -12.14
C ASP A 75 -3.99 20.00 -11.63
N VAL A 76 -4.63 19.11 -12.39
CA VAL A 76 -4.74 17.69 -12.07
C VAL A 76 -4.27 16.90 -13.28
N SER A 77 -3.30 16.00 -13.13
CA SER A 77 -2.90 15.06 -14.19
C SER A 77 -2.77 13.64 -13.66
N VAL A 78 -2.67 12.66 -14.56
CA VAL A 78 -2.53 11.24 -14.20
C VAL A 78 -1.19 10.70 -14.68
N ALA A 79 -0.34 10.35 -13.72
CA ALA A 79 0.89 9.60 -13.94
C ALA A 79 0.68 8.11 -13.66
N ARG A 80 1.68 7.28 -13.96
CA ARG A 80 1.78 5.90 -13.49
C ARG A 80 3.07 5.74 -12.72
N ASP A 81 3.06 4.95 -11.67
CA ASP A 81 4.28 4.52 -10.99
C ASP A 81 4.97 3.37 -11.73
N GLU A 82 6.10 2.89 -11.18
CA GLU A 82 6.89 1.79 -11.74
C GLU A 82 6.10 0.47 -11.84
N SER A 83 5.10 0.28 -10.98
CA SER A 83 4.19 -0.88 -11.03
C SER A 83 3.06 -0.72 -12.05
N GLY A 84 2.99 0.46 -12.70
CA GLY A 84 1.95 0.82 -13.64
C GLY A 84 0.66 1.31 -12.98
N ARG A 85 0.60 1.44 -11.65
CA ARG A 85 -0.60 1.92 -10.93
C ARG A 85 -0.81 3.41 -11.21
N PRO A 86 -2.05 3.84 -11.53
CA PRO A 86 -2.34 5.24 -11.79
C PRO A 86 -2.21 6.08 -10.51
N ARG A 87 -1.61 7.26 -10.64
CA ARG A 87 -1.41 8.23 -9.56
C ARG A 87 -1.88 9.61 -10.02
N ALA A 88 -2.70 10.26 -9.20
CA ALA A 88 -3.04 11.66 -9.38
C ALA A 88 -1.85 12.56 -9.06
N VAL A 89 -1.56 13.53 -9.92
CA VAL A 89 -0.57 14.58 -9.71
C VAL A 89 -1.31 15.90 -9.64
N LEU A 90 -1.21 16.57 -8.50
CA LEU A 90 -1.84 17.87 -8.28
C LEU A 90 -0.80 18.97 -8.38
N THR A 91 -1.14 20.03 -9.09
CA THR A 91 -0.37 21.27 -9.20
C THR A 91 -1.32 22.46 -9.09
N GLY A 92 -0.77 23.69 -9.04
CA GLY A 92 -1.57 24.91 -9.01
C GLY A 92 -2.64 24.91 -7.91
N ARG A 93 -3.85 25.36 -8.25
CA ARG A 93 -4.94 25.53 -7.28
C ARG A 93 -5.40 24.19 -6.69
N ALA A 94 -5.36 23.09 -7.45
CA ALA A 94 -5.75 21.78 -6.94
C ALA A 94 -4.84 21.29 -5.80
N ALA A 95 -3.53 21.54 -5.91
CA ALA A 95 -2.57 21.21 -4.85
C ALA A 95 -2.78 22.05 -3.59
N GLU A 96 -3.11 23.34 -3.75
CA GLU A 96 -3.44 24.23 -2.63
C GLU A 96 -4.67 23.74 -1.87
N VAL A 97 -5.75 23.44 -2.60
CA VAL A 97 -6.99 22.91 -2.01
C VAL A 97 -6.75 21.61 -1.27
N ALA A 98 -5.99 20.68 -1.86
CA ALA A 98 -5.67 19.41 -1.21
C ALA A 98 -4.91 19.62 0.11
N ARG A 99 -3.96 20.56 0.14
CA ARG A 99 -3.21 20.93 1.34
C ARG A 99 -4.09 21.61 2.39
N GLU A 100 -4.97 22.52 1.98
CA GLU A 100 -5.94 23.20 2.85
C GLU A 100 -6.90 22.20 3.52
N GLN A 101 -7.28 21.14 2.81
CA GLN A 101 -8.13 20.06 3.32
C GLN A 101 -7.37 18.95 4.08
N GLY A 102 -6.04 19.05 4.22
CA GLY A 102 -5.24 18.03 4.90
C GLY A 102 -5.16 16.68 4.18
N ILE A 103 -5.40 16.66 2.86
CA ILE A 103 -5.34 15.45 2.04
C ILE A 103 -3.89 15.01 1.91
N ARG A 104 -3.60 13.76 2.27
CA ARG A 104 -2.26 13.16 2.21
C ARG A 104 -2.07 12.31 0.96
N GLU A 105 -3.12 11.64 0.54
CA GLU A 105 -3.10 10.72 -0.59
C GLU A 105 -4.42 10.79 -1.34
N ILE A 106 -4.36 10.58 -2.66
CA ILE A 106 -5.54 10.30 -3.48
C ILE A 106 -5.39 8.91 -4.06
N ALA A 107 -6.17 7.96 -3.52
CA ALA A 107 -6.25 6.62 -4.08
C ALA A 107 -7.10 6.69 -5.36
N LEU A 108 -6.47 6.38 -6.49
CA LEU A 108 -7.09 6.46 -7.81
C LEU A 108 -7.19 5.07 -8.44
N SER A 109 -8.38 4.74 -8.94
CA SER A 109 -8.64 3.54 -9.73
C SER A 109 -9.31 3.93 -11.04
N ILE A 110 -8.91 3.27 -12.12
CA ILE A 110 -9.38 3.54 -13.49
C ILE A 110 -9.71 2.20 -14.13
N SER A 111 -10.88 2.10 -14.76
CA SER A 111 -11.27 0.97 -15.58
C SER A 111 -11.90 1.48 -16.86
N HIS A 112 -11.91 0.65 -17.91
CA HIS A 112 -12.57 0.99 -19.16
C HIS A 112 -12.99 -0.26 -19.92
N THR A 113 -14.00 -0.10 -20.73
CA THR A 113 -14.44 -1.05 -21.76
C THR A 113 -14.14 -0.46 -23.14
N HIS A 114 -14.73 -1.03 -24.19
CA HIS A 114 -14.64 -0.46 -25.53
C HIS A 114 -15.47 0.83 -25.70
N ASP A 115 -16.48 1.05 -24.84
CA ASP A 115 -17.44 2.14 -24.97
C ASP A 115 -17.29 3.22 -23.89
N VAL A 116 -16.91 2.83 -22.67
CA VAL A 116 -16.91 3.72 -21.52
C VAL A 116 -15.64 3.56 -20.69
N ALA A 117 -15.10 4.68 -20.24
CA ALA A 117 -14.09 4.74 -19.20
C ALA A 117 -14.70 5.23 -17.89
N VAL A 118 -14.25 4.68 -16.76
CA VAL A 118 -14.68 5.04 -15.42
C VAL A 118 -13.45 5.26 -14.54
N ALA A 119 -13.53 6.24 -13.65
CA ALA A 119 -12.54 6.43 -12.63
C ALA A 119 -13.17 6.71 -11.27
N ASN A 120 -12.51 6.22 -10.23
CA ASN A 120 -12.86 6.45 -8.84
C ASN A 120 -11.65 7.03 -8.09
N ALA A 121 -11.87 8.09 -7.33
CA ALA A 121 -10.86 8.77 -6.53
C ALA A 121 -11.33 8.89 -5.08
N ILE A 122 -10.44 8.57 -4.15
CA ILE A 122 -10.68 8.71 -2.70
C ILE A 122 -9.56 9.59 -2.14
N ALA A 123 -9.94 10.75 -1.60
CA ALA A 123 -9.06 11.64 -0.87
C ALA A 123 -8.92 11.16 0.58
N VAL A 124 -7.70 10.75 0.94
CA VAL A 124 -7.36 10.21 2.25
C VAL A 124 -6.68 11.30 3.06
N THR A 125 -7.29 11.64 4.20
CA THR A 125 -6.70 12.49 5.24
C THR A 125 -6.14 11.61 6.38
N ASP A 126 -5.42 12.21 7.33
CA ASP A 126 -4.91 11.47 8.50
C ASP A 126 -6.05 10.87 9.35
N ASP A 127 -7.23 11.49 9.35
CA ASP A 127 -8.42 10.99 10.07
C ASP A 127 -9.04 9.72 9.45
N VAL A 128 -8.70 9.42 8.19
CA VAL A 128 -9.23 8.30 7.39
C VAL A 128 -8.14 7.25 7.12
N ARG A 129 -6.88 7.53 7.46
CA ARG A 129 -5.79 6.56 7.25
C ARG A 129 -6.03 5.36 8.18
N PRO A 130 -6.18 4.13 7.65
CA PRO A 130 -6.24 2.96 8.52
C PRO A 130 -4.99 2.94 9.38
N ALA A 131 -5.17 2.79 10.70
CA ALA A 131 -4.06 2.62 11.61
C ALA A 131 -3.15 1.50 11.08
N PRO A 132 -1.82 1.62 11.20
CA PRO A 132 -0.91 0.53 10.87
C PRO A 132 -1.43 -0.76 11.51
N ASP A 133 -1.38 -1.90 10.80
CA ASP A 133 -1.86 -3.16 11.37
C ASP A 133 -0.92 -3.62 12.48
N THR A 134 -1.20 -3.16 13.70
CA THR A 134 -0.41 -3.46 14.90
C THR A 134 -0.46 -4.94 15.27
N ARG A 135 -1.34 -5.74 14.65
CA ARG A 135 -1.43 -7.19 14.91
C ARG A 135 -0.22 -7.94 14.40
N GLU A 136 0.38 -7.53 13.28
CA GLU A 136 1.62 -8.15 12.80
C GLU A 136 2.80 -7.87 13.72
N ASP A 137 2.88 -6.65 14.27
CA ASP A 137 3.92 -6.25 15.20
C ASP A 137 3.74 -6.91 16.56
N ALA A 138 2.49 -7.01 17.05
CA ALA A 138 2.16 -7.72 18.28
C ALA A 138 2.46 -9.22 18.18
N ALA A 139 2.14 -9.86 17.04
CA ALA A 139 2.48 -11.26 16.79
C ALA A 139 4.00 -11.49 16.75
N ARG A 140 4.75 -10.58 16.11
CA ARG A 140 6.23 -10.63 16.10
C ARG A 140 6.83 -10.39 17.48
N ALA A 141 6.28 -9.47 18.26
CA ALA A 141 6.71 -9.21 19.63
C ALA A 141 6.46 -10.43 20.54
N LEU A 142 5.26 -11.00 20.47
CA LEU A 142 4.89 -12.19 21.23
C LEU A 142 5.76 -13.40 20.86
N ALA A 143 6.00 -13.63 19.58
CA ALA A 143 6.89 -14.69 19.10
C ALA A 143 8.34 -14.52 19.61
N ARG A 144 8.82 -13.27 19.70
CA ARG A 144 10.14 -12.96 20.26
C ARG A 144 10.19 -13.26 21.76
N SER A 145 9.19 -12.83 22.52
CA SER A 145 9.11 -13.11 23.97
C SER A 145 9.02 -14.61 24.27
N PHE A 146 8.26 -15.38 23.48
CA PHE A 146 8.24 -16.84 23.63
C PHE A 146 9.59 -17.48 23.34
N LYS A 147 10.30 -17.00 22.31
CA LYS A 147 11.65 -17.50 21.97
C LYS A 147 12.66 -17.20 23.07
N GLU A 148 12.62 -16.01 23.65
CA GLU A 148 13.46 -15.64 24.80
C GLU A 148 13.14 -16.51 26.02
N ALA A 149 11.86 -16.67 26.38
CA ALA A 149 11.46 -17.51 27.51
C ALA A 149 11.89 -18.98 27.32
N ARG A 150 11.76 -19.52 26.10
CA ARG A 150 12.23 -20.86 25.74
C ARG A 150 13.75 -21.00 25.95
N SER A 151 14.52 -20.01 25.51
CA SER A 151 15.98 -20.02 25.68
C SER A 151 16.41 -20.05 27.14
N VAL A 152 15.71 -19.32 28.02
CA VAL A 152 15.99 -19.31 29.47
C VAL A 152 15.68 -20.67 30.08
N LEU A 153 14.56 -21.30 29.69
CA LEU A 153 14.20 -22.64 30.17
C LEU A 153 15.23 -23.69 29.73
N ASP A 154 15.63 -23.67 28.46
CA ASP A 154 16.65 -24.58 27.93
C ASP A 154 18.01 -24.41 28.67
N GLU A 155 18.33 -23.18 29.10
CA GLU A 155 19.55 -22.88 29.86
C GLU A 155 19.46 -23.40 31.30
N LEU A 156 18.31 -23.25 31.95
CA LEU A 156 18.05 -23.80 33.29
C LEU A 156 18.07 -25.34 33.29
N GLU A 157 17.48 -25.97 32.27
CA GLU A 157 17.51 -27.43 32.11
C GLU A 157 18.96 -27.95 31.99
N ARG A 158 19.81 -27.27 31.20
CA ARG A 158 21.23 -27.63 31.08
C ARG A 158 22.00 -27.50 32.40
N VAL A 159 21.72 -26.46 33.19
CA VAL A 159 22.33 -26.28 34.51
C VAL A 159 21.90 -27.40 35.45
N GLN A 160 20.61 -27.75 35.47
CA GLN A 160 20.10 -28.87 36.27
C GLN A 160 20.69 -30.22 35.87
N GLU A 161 20.82 -30.47 34.56
CA GLU A 161 21.44 -31.70 34.05
C GLU A 161 22.92 -31.79 34.41
N ALA A 162 23.66 -30.68 34.35
CA ALA A 162 25.05 -30.62 34.77
C ALA A 162 25.23 -30.87 36.27
N GLU A 163 24.40 -30.23 37.11
CA GLU A 163 24.39 -30.47 38.57
C GLU A 163 24.05 -31.93 38.90
N LEU A 164 23.07 -32.53 38.20
CA LEU A 164 22.73 -33.95 38.37
C LEU A 164 23.89 -34.88 37.99
N ASN A 165 24.57 -34.59 36.88
CA ASN A 165 25.64 -35.46 36.39
C ASN A 165 26.87 -35.42 37.31
N GLU A 166 27.24 -34.23 37.83
CA GLU A 166 28.30 -34.08 38.84
C GLU A 166 27.99 -34.84 40.15
N LEU A 167 26.71 -34.87 40.57
CA LEU A 167 26.27 -35.65 41.73
C LEU A 167 26.35 -37.18 41.50
N THR A 168 26.14 -37.65 40.27
CA THR A 168 26.20 -39.07 39.93
C THR A 168 27.62 -39.60 39.70
N GLU A 169 28.51 -38.80 39.09
CA GLU A 169 29.91 -39.21 38.83
C GLU A 169 30.75 -39.28 40.12
N GLY A 170 30.35 -38.60 41.19
CA GLY A 170 31.01 -38.65 42.51
C GLY A 170 30.83 -39.96 43.30
N THR A 171 30.03 -40.93 42.83
CA THR A 171 29.70 -42.17 43.58
C THR A 171 30.27 -43.46 42.99
N GLY A 172 31.03 -43.42 41.89
CA GLY A 172 31.61 -44.59 41.21
C GLY A 172 32.98 -45.05 41.72
N GLY A 173 33.12 -45.36 43.02
CA GLY A 173 34.35 -45.93 43.60
C GLY A 173 34.29 -47.46 43.75
N SER A 174 35.16 -48.18 43.04
CA SER A 174 35.30 -49.64 43.02
C SER A 174 35.21 -50.34 44.40
N VAL A 175 34.16 -51.16 44.60
CA VAL A 175 34.09 -52.13 45.70
C VAL A 175 34.91 -53.36 45.31
N LYS A 176 36.04 -53.58 46.00
CA LYS A 176 36.81 -54.82 45.92
C LYS A 176 35.96 -56.00 46.41
N SER A 177 35.88 -57.05 45.61
CA SER A 177 35.34 -58.36 46.01
C SER A 177 36.17 -58.98 47.14
N PRO A 178 35.58 -59.47 48.26
CA PRO A 178 36.32 -60.24 49.23
C PRO A 178 36.38 -61.73 48.84
N GLU A 179 37.54 -62.35 49.08
CA GLU A 179 37.82 -63.77 48.90
C GLU A 179 36.96 -64.67 49.82
N PRO A 180 36.63 -65.91 49.42
CA PRO A 180 35.89 -66.83 50.27
C PRO A 180 36.82 -67.54 51.26
N LEU A 181 36.53 -67.40 52.55
CA LEU A 181 37.12 -68.22 53.62
C LEU A 181 36.45 -69.60 53.64
N SER A 182 37.26 -70.64 53.43
CA SER A 182 36.95 -72.04 53.63
C SER A 182 37.00 -72.40 55.11
N THR A 183 35.97 -73.05 55.66
CA THR A 183 36.14 -74.03 56.75
C THR A 183 34.92 -74.93 56.97
N THR A 184 35.22 -76.24 56.90
CA THR A 184 34.58 -77.45 57.47
C THR A 184 33.25 -77.93 56.93
#